data_AF-A0A0E3ZDZ9-F1
#
_entry.id   AF-A0A0E3ZDZ9-F1
#
_cell.length_a   1.000
_cell.length_b   1.000
_cell.length_c   1.000
_cell.angle_alpha   90.00
_cell.angle_beta   90.00
_cell.angle_gamma   90.00
#
_symmetry.space_group_name_H-M   'P 1'
#
loop_
_entity.id
_entity.type
_entity.pdbx_description
1 polymer ?
#
loop_
_entity_poly.entity_id
_entity_poly.type
_entity_poly.pdbx_seq_one_letter_code
_entity_poly.pdbx_strand_id
1 'polypeptide(L)'
;MPNQRESNINDFAFDYLCSHYITRFGTKKVLVDKEERTKQGHITQGLFSLKKHDDTLFVAALHTAHSPQITKALTRFKKNGLSRLRFVSALLVLAAVSVAGWLILKSITYALTAAVALAVLTFALHSVLEKRYHTQKITRLLDELKKTPADEQWLGLSVSSLVFRHNYLAKHLLALCERRGIGLITVGQRAKIVLLKEAQTSACRRGDFLSHYQSDERIRKALLGDSVLRVA
;
A
#
# COMPACT_ATOMS: atom_id res chain seq x y z
N MET A 1 20.55 -8.65 5.92
CA MET A 1 20.21 -7.67 6.98
C MET A 1 19.06 -6.73 6.54
N PRO A 2 17.79 -7.18 6.57
CA PRO A 2 16.63 -6.34 6.24
C PRO A 2 16.12 -5.45 7.40
N ASN A 3 16.27 -5.88 8.67
CA ASN A 3 15.65 -5.20 9.83
C ASN A 3 16.16 -3.77 10.10
N GLN A 4 17.43 -3.47 9.84
CA GLN A 4 17.98 -2.11 10.04
C GLN A 4 17.41 -1.07 9.07
N ARG A 5 16.97 -1.48 7.87
CA ARG A 5 16.35 -0.54 6.92
C ARG A 5 14.92 -0.22 7.33
N GLU A 6 14.19 -1.21 7.86
CA GLU A 6 12.82 -1.06 8.35
C GLU A 6 12.72 -0.11 9.54
N SER A 7 13.63 -0.21 10.52
CA SER A 7 13.64 0.75 11.63
C SER A 7 13.92 2.18 11.14
N ASN A 8 14.86 2.35 10.22
CA ASN A 8 15.20 3.68 9.70
C ASN A 8 14.05 4.36 8.95
N ILE A 9 13.27 3.62 8.14
CA ILE A 9 12.13 4.21 7.40
C ILE A 9 11.08 4.72 8.37
N ASN A 10 10.81 3.94 9.42
CA ASN A 10 9.84 4.30 10.44
C ASN A 10 10.26 5.60 11.11
N ASP A 11 11.50 5.69 11.59
CA ASP A 11 11.97 6.88 12.30
C ASP A 11 11.90 8.15 11.44
N PHE A 12 12.34 8.09 10.17
CA PHE A 12 12.21 9.23 9.25
C PHE A 12 10.74 9.61 8.97
N ALA A 13 9.87 8.62 8.77
CA ALA A 13 8.45 8.85 8.57
C ALA A 13 7.78 9.44 9.82
N PHE A 14 8.19 8.99 11.01
CA PHE A 14 7.75 9.53 12.30
C PHE A 14 8.12 11.00 12.44
N ASP A 15 9.39 11.33 12.26
CA ASP A 15 9.88 12.71 12.41
C ASP A 15 9.18 13.68 11.45
N TYR A 16 8.96 13.23 10.21
CA TYR A 16 8.23 14.00 9.21
C TYR A 16 6.78 14.23 9.61
N LEU A 17 6.05 13.17 9.99
CA LEU A 17 4.63 13.29 10.36
C LEU A 17 4.44 14.09 11.64
N CYS A 18 5.31 13.93 12.64
CA CYS A 18 5.34 14.77 13.83
C CYS A 18 5.47 16.25 13.46
N SER A 19 6.49 16.58 12.66
CA SER A 19 6.72 17.95 12.21
C SER A 19 5.53 18.49 11.39
N HIS A 20 5.00 17.67 10.48
CA HIS A 20 3.85 18.01 9.66
C HIS A 20 2.62 18.38 10.51
N TYR A 21 2.30 17.58 11.53
CA TYR A 21 1.13 17.85 12.38
C TYR A 21 1.35 18.99 13.37
N ILE A 22 2.55 19.14 13.92
CA ILE A 22 2.90 20.30 14.76
C ILE A 22 2.71 21.59 13.96
N THR A 23 3.18 21.64 12.71
CA THR A 23 3.02 22.81 11.84
C THR A 23 1.57 23.02 11.42
N ARG A 24 0.85 21.95 11.03
CA ARG A 24 -0.53 22.04 10.51
C ARG A 24 -1.55 22.42 11.57
N PHE A 25 -1.41 21.92 12.79
CA PHE A 25 -2.37 22.16 13.88
C PHE A 25 -1.86 23.16 14.92
N GLY A 26 -0.62 23.67 14.80
CA GLY A 26 -0.04 24.60 15.79
C GLY A 26 0.11 24.00 17.19
N THR A 27 0.08 22.67 17.32
CA THR A 27 0.13 21.98 18.61
C THR A 27 1.57 21.68 19.01
N LYS A 28 1.90 21.93 20.29
CA LYS A 28 3.23 21.60 20.84
C LYS A 28 3.36 20.12 21.24
N LYS A 29 2.24 19.41 21.36
CA LYS A 29 2.18 18.03 21.85
C LYS A 29 1.46 17.16 20.84
N VAL A 30 2.22 16.30 20.17
CA VAL A 30 1.72 15.15 19.39
C VAL A 30 2.18 13.91 20.13
N LEU A 31 1.24 13.09 20.59
CA LEU A 31 1.57 11.78 21.16
C LEU A 31 1.83 10.79 20.03
N VAL A 32 2.92 10.05 20.16
CA VAL A 32 3.35 9.07 19.17
C VAL A 32 3.47 7.73 19.85
N ASP A 33 2.68 6.78 19.39
CA ASP A 33 2.71 5.41 19.85
C ASP A 33 3.18 4.50 18.73
N LYS A 34 4.27 3.79 18.98
CA LYS A 34 4.83 2.80 18.05
C LYS A 34 4.12 1.47 18.27
N GLU A 35 3.83 0.76 17.18
CA GLU A 35 3.25 -0.59 17.20
C GLU A 35 1.91 -0.72 17.95
N GLU A 36 1.06 0.31 17.87
CA GLU A 36 -0.23 0.32 18.55
C GLU A 36 -1.18 -0.76 17.98
N ARG A 37 -1.93 -1.40 18.88
CA ARG A 37 -2.88 -2.46 18.54
C ARG A 37 -4.31 -1.93 18.58
N THR A 38 -5.08 -2.30 17.57
CA THR A 38 -6.53 -2.19 17.63
C THR A 38 -7.10 -3.24 18.58
N LYS A 39 -8.30 -3.00 19.10
CA LYS A 39 -9.05 -3.98 19.91
C LYS A 39 -9.35 -5.27 19.13
N GLN A 40 -9.31 -5.22 17.79
CA GLN A 40 -9.46 -6.37 16.89
C GLN A 40 -8.14 -7.11 16.60
N GLY A 41 -7.02 -6.68 17.19
CA GLY A 41 -5.72 -7.35 17.05
C GLY A 41 -4.87 -6.92 15.85
N HIS A 42 -5.32 -5.94 15.06
CA HIS A 42 -4.51 -5.35 13.98
C HIS A 42 -3.49 -4.35 14.53
N ILE A 43 -2.29 -4.33 13.97
CA ILE A 43 -1.17 -3.49 14.44
C ILE A 43 -0.94 -2.35 13.43
N THR A 44 -0.95 -1.11 13.91
CA THR A 44 -0.41 0.03 13.17
C THR A 44 1.04 0.27 13.58
N GLN A 45 1.91 0.64 12.64
CA GLN A 45 3.32 0.85 12.97
C GLN A 45 3.51 2.15 13.75
N GLY A 46 2.70 3.16 13.44
CA GLY A 46 2.62 4.41 14.19
C GLY A 46 1.18 4.87 14.38
N LEU A 47 0.87 5.37 15.57
CA LEU A 47 -0.34 6.12 15.86
C LEU A 47 0.07 7.51 16.35
N PHE A 48 -0.43 8.55 15.69
CA PHE A 48 -0.23 9.94 16.08
C PHE A 48 -1.54 10.46 16.63
N SER A 49 -1.53 10.95 17.86
CA SER A 49 -2.72 11.46 18.52
C SER A 49 -2.48 12.89 18.99
N LEU A 50 -3.40 13.79 18.69
CA LEU A 50 -3.34 15.19 19.11
C LEU A 50 -4.74 15.75 19.39
N LYS A 51 -4.78 16.81 20.19
CA LYS A 51 -5.99 17.57 20.47
C LYS A 51 -6.10 18.73 19.48
N LYS A 52 -7.22 18.85 18.76
CA LYS A 52 -7.50 20.00 17.88
C LYS A 52 -7.93 21.22 18.71
N HIS A 53 -8.06 22.38 18.06
CA HIS A 53 -8.57 23.59 18.70
C HIS A 53 -10.01 23.45 19.23
N ASP A 54 -10.84 22.63 18.59
CA ASP A 54 -12.23 22.40 19.00
C ASP A 54 -12.37 21.36 20.13
N ASP A 55 -11.30 21.10 20.88
CA ASP A 55 -11.19 20.04 21.89
C ASP A 55 -11.44 18.60 21.42
N THR A 56 -11.66 18.40 20.12
CA THR A 56 -11.78 17.08 19.49
C THR A 56 -10.41 16.42 19.33
N LEU A 57 -10.39 15.09 19.43
CA LEU A 57 -9.19 14.30 19.18
C LEU A 57 -9.00 14.09 17.68
N PHE A 58 -7.74 14.08 17.27
CA PHE A 58 -7.30 13.72 15.93
C PHE A 58 -6.34 12.56 16.03
N VAL A 59 -6.57 11.55 15.21
CA VAL A 59 -5.76 10.35 15.15
C VAL A 59 -5.29 10.12 13.72
N ALA A 60 -3.98 9.93 13.54
CA ALA A 60 -3.42 9.48 12.28
C ALA A 60 -2.67 8.17 12.44
N ALA A 61 -2.81 7.28 11.47
CA ALA A 61 -2.13 6.00 11.45
C ALA A 61 -1.06 5.96 10.35
N LEU A 62 0.13 5.48 10.69
CA LEU A 62 1.23 5.22 9.75
C LEU A 62 1.42 3.73 9.56
N HIS A 63 1.44 3.33 8.29
CA HIS A 63 1.63 1.97 7.84
C HIS A 63 2.92 1.82 7.06
N THR A 64 3.78 0.91 7.54
CA THR A 64 5.05 0.57 6.89
C THR A 64 5.29 -0.94 6.81
N ALA A 65 4.47 -1.78 7.46
CA ALA A 65 4.65 -3.24 7.45
C ALA A 65 4.67 -3.85 6.03
N HIS A 66 3.81 -3.39 5.14
CA HIS A 66 3.78 -3.86 3.74
C HIS A 66 4.72 -3.11 2.81
N SER A 67 5.47 -2.13 3.33
CA SER A 67 6.42 -1.32 2.56
C SER A 67 7.42 -2.14 1.75
N PRO A 68 8.07 -3.19 2.30
CA PRO A 68 9.03 -4.00 1.53
C PRO A 68 8.34 -4.76 0.38
N GLN A 69 7.13 -5.27 0.61
CA GLN A 69 6.39 -6.04 -0.38
C GLN A 69 5.92 -5.15 -1.55
N ILE A 70 5.37 -3.97 -1.23
CA ILE A 70 4.94 -2.98 -2.23
C ILE A 70 6.17 -2.49 -3.01
N THR A 71 7.24 -2.11 -2.30
CA THR A 71 8.50 -1.65 -2.92
C THR A 71 9.08 -2.70 -3.85
N LYS A 72 9.15 -3.96 -3.43
CA LYS A 72 9.65 -5.07 -4.26
C LYS A 72 8.77 -5.27 -5.50
N ALA A 73 7.45 -5.17 -5.37
CA ALA A 73 6.55 -5.27 -6.51
C ALA A 73 6.76 -4.13 -7.51
N LEU A 74 6.83 -2.88 -7.04
CA LEU A 74 7.04 -1.69 -7.88
C LEU A 74 8.40 -1.72 -8.59
N THR A 75 9.47 -2.06 -7.87
CA THR A 75 10.84 -2.09 -8.41
C THR A 75 11.03 -3.21 -9.43
N ARG A 76 10.53 -4.42 -9.13
CA ARG A 76 10.60 -5.56 -10.05
C ARG A 76 9.82 -5.28 -11.33
N PHE A 77 8.62 -4.72 -11.22
CA PHE A 77 7.82 -4.36 -12.39
C PHE A 77 8.49 -3.27 -13.23
N LYS A 78 9.11 -2.26 -12.60
CA LYS A 78 9.85 -1.24 -13.33
C LYS A 78 11.06 -1.81 -14.08
N LYS A 79 11.82 -2.72 -13.46
CA LYS A 79 13.04 -3.28 -14.05
C LYS A 79 12.75 -4.32 -15.14
N ASN A 80 11.80 -5.21 -14.87
CA ASN A 80 11.60 -6.40 -15.69
C ASN A 80 10.29 -6.36 -16.50
N GLY A 81 9.37 -5.44 -16.19
CA GLY A 81 8.03 -5.43 -16.77
C GLY A 81 7.23 -6.68 -16.41
N LEU A 82 6.50 -7.20 -17.40
CA LEU A 82 5.80 -8.48 -17.33
C LEU A 82 6.79 -9.65 -17.44
N SER A 83 6.48 -10.77 -16.81
CA SER A 83 7.35 -11.94 -16.76
C SER A 83 7.63 -12.51 -18.15
N ARG A 84 8.81 -13.11 -18.31
CA ARG A 84 9.16 -13.89 -19.52
C ARG A 84 8.33 -15.17 -19.66
N LEU A 85 7.64 -15.59 -18.60
CA LEU A 85 6.78 -16.78 -18.60
C LEU A 85 5.66 -16.71 -19.65
N ARG A 86 5.24 -15.52 -20.07
CA ARG A 86 4.27 -15.35 -21.17
C ARG A 86 4.75 -15.91 -22.51
N PHE A 87 6.06 -15.86 -22.77
CA PHE A 87 6.65 -16.45 -23.97
C PHE A 87 6.73 -17.97 -23.84
N VAL A 88 7.08 -18.47 -22.66
CA VAL A 88 7.14 -19.91 -22.37
C VAL A 88 5.75 -20.54 -22.50
N SER A 89 4.71 -19.91 -21.93
CA SER A 89 3.34 -20.41 -22.06
C SER A 89 2.86 -20.39 -23.51
N ALA A 90 3.17 -19.34 -24.28
CA ALA A 90 2.80 -19.26 -25.68
C ALA A 90 3.52 -20.34 -26.52
N LEU A 91 4.80 -20.58 -26.26
CA LEU A 91 5.59 -21.60 -26.94
C LEU A 91 5.11 -23.02 -26.61
N LEU A 92 4.74 -23.28 -25.35
CA LEU A 92 4.15 -24.56 -24.95
C LEU A 92 2.81 -24.81 -25.66
N VAL A 93 1.94 -23.80 -25.75
CA VAL A 93 0.68 -23.92 -26.50
C VAL A 93 0.95 -24.14 -27.99
N LEU A 94 1.90 -23.42 -28.57
CA LEU A 94 2.28 -23.59 -29.97
C LEU A 94 2.75 -25.04 -30.23
N ALA A 95 3.64 -25.58 -29.40
CA ALA A 95 4.14 -26.93 -29.53
C ALA A 95 3.02 -27.97 -29.35
N ALA A 96 2.20 -27.84 -28.29
CA ALA A 96 1.13 -28.77 -27.99
C ALA A 96 0.08 -28.82 -29.11
N VAL A 97 -0.37 -27.65 -29.60
CA VAL A 97 -1.37 -27.57 -30.68
C VAL A 97 -0.79 -28.06 -32.00
N SER A 98 0.48 -27.78 -32.30
CA SER A 98 1.13 -28.26 -33.52
C SER A 98 1.22 -29.79 -33.55
N VAL A 99 1.62 -30.41 -32.42
CA VAL A 99 1.70 -31.88 -32.30
C VAL A 99 0.31 -32.50 -32.38
N ALA A 100 -0.68 -31.96 -31.67
CA ALA A 100 -2.05 -32.47 -31.71
C ALA A 100 -2.66 -32.34 -33.11
N GLY A 101 -2.46 -31.20 -33.77
CA GLY A 101 -2.95 -30.96 -35.13
C GLY A 101 -2.29 -31.88 -36.16
N TRP A 102 -0.99 -32.18 -36.02
CA TRP A 102 -0.31 -33.17 -36.86
C TRP A 102 -0.96 -34.55 -36.71
N LEU A 103 -1.21 -34.99 -35.48
CA LEU A 103 -1.77 -36.31 -35.20
C LEU A 103 -3.22 -36.46 -35.70
N ILE A 104 -4.03 -35.41 -35.63
CA ILE A 104 -5.47 -35.47 -35.93
C ILE A 104 -5.76 -35.09 -37.39
N LEU A 105 -5.33 -33.91 -37.83
CA LEU A 105 -5.72 -33.36 -39.13
C LEU A 105 -4.87 -33.87 -40.29
N LYS A 106 -3.66 -34.41 -40.01
CA LYS A 106 -2.64 -34.79 -41.01
C LYS A 106 -2.27 -33.68 -42.02
N SER A 107 -2.78 -32.46 -41.81
CA SER A 107 -2.54 -31.28 -42.63
C SER A 107 -1.78 -30.25 -41.80
N ILE A 108 -0.50 -30.09 -42.13
CA ILE A 108 0.44 -29.26 -41.39
C ILE A 108 0.05 -27.78 -41.45
N THR A 109 -0.54 -27.32 -42.56
CA THR A 109 -0.89 -25.92 -42.76
C THR A 109 -2.00 -25.46 -41.83
N TYR A 110 -3.11 -26.19 -41.73
CA TYR A 110 -4.22 -25.86 -40.82
C TYR A 110 -3.82 -26.04 -39.35
N ALA A 111 -3.01 -27.06 -39.04
CA ALA A 111 -2.49 -27.26 -37.69
C ALA A 111 -1.60 -26.08 -37.25
N LEU A 112 -0.71 -25.61 -38.13
CA LEU A 112 0.22 -24.53 -37.83
C LEU A 112 -0.51 -23.18 -37.68
N THR A 113 -1.47 -22.86 -38.55
CA THR A 113 -2.23 -21.61 -38.44
C THR A 113 -3.05 -21.55 -37.16
N ALA A 114 -3.70 -22.66 -36.78
CA ALA A 114 -4.42 -22.76 -35.51
C ALA A 114 -3.46 -22.65 -34.30
N ALA A 115 -2.30 -23.29 -34.35
CA ALA A 115 -1.30 -23.22 -33.28
C ALA A 115 -0.78 -21.79 -33.08
N VAL A 116 -0.47 -21.07 -34.16
CA VAL A 116 -0.02 -19.67 -34.09
C VAL A 116 -1.12 -18.77 -33.53
N ALA A 117 -2.36 -18.91 -34.01
CA ALA A 117 -3.49 -18.11 -33.53
C ALA A 117 -3.72 -18.32 -32.02
N LEU A 118 -3.71 -19.56 -31.55
CA LEU A 118 -3.86 -19.90 -30.13
C LEU A 118 -2.67 -19.44 -29.27
N ALA A 119 -1.45 -19.51 -29.78
CA ALA A 119 -0.27 -19.03 -29.08
C ALA A 119 -0.30 -17.50 -28.89
N VAL A 120 -0.70 -16.75 -29.91
CA VAL A 120 -0.89 -15.29 -29.82
C VAL A 120 -1.98 -14.94 -28.80
N LEU A 121 -3.11 -15.65 -28.85
CA LEU A 121 -4.21 -15.44 -27.90
C LEU A 121 -3.78 -15.75 -26.45
N THR A 122 -3.02 -16.83 -26.25
CA THR A 122 -2.48 -17.21 -24.94
C THR A 122 -1.47 -16.17 -24.43
N PHE A 123 -0.59 -15.66 -25.30
CA PHE A 123 0.34 -14.60 -24.94
C PHE A 123 -0.39 -13.33 -24.48
N ALA A 124 -1.41 -12.91 -25.23
CA ALA A 124 -2.22 -11.74 -24.89
C ALA A 124 -2.97 -11.96 -23.57
N LEU A 125 -3.63 -13.10 -23.41
CA LEU A 125 -4.38 -13.45 -22.20
C LEU A 125 -3.48 -13.51 -20.97
N HIS A 126 -2.33 -14.18 -21.06
CA HIS A 126 -1.38 -14.26 -19.96
C HIS A 126 -0.85 -12.87 -19.58
N SER A 127 -0.53 -12.01 -20.56
CA SER A 127 -0.11 -10.63 -20.30
C SER A 127 -1.18 -9.83 -19.55
N VAL A 128 -2.45 -9.98 -19.93
CA VAL A 128 -3.57 -9.30 -19.26
C VAL A 128 -3.78 -9.84 -17.84
N LEU A 129 -3.75 -11.16 -17.66
CA LEU A 129 -3.93 -11.80 -16.35
C LEU A 129 -2.79 -11.45 -15.39
N GLU A 130 -1.54 -11.45 -15.85
CA GLU A 130 -0.39 -11.07 -15.03
C GLU A 130 -0.48 -9.60 -14.60
N LYS A 131 -0.85 -8.71 -15.52
CA LYS A 131 -1.09 -7.29 -15.19
C LYS A 131 -2.17 -7.13 -14.13
N ARG A 132 -3.30 -7.84 -14.29
CA ARG A 132 -4.41 -7.86 -13.31
C ARG A 132 -3.97 -8.40 -11.95
N TYR A 133 -3.23 -9.51 -11.94
CA TYR A 133 -2.69 -10.11 -10.73
C TYR A 133 -1.83 -9.12 -9.94
N HIS A 134 -0.92 -8.40 -10.60
CA HIS A 134 -0.09 -7.40 -9.93
C HIS A 134 -0.90 -6.23 -9.38
N THR A 135 -1.90 -5.73 -10.12
CA THR A 135 -2.78 -4.66 -9.61
C THR A 135 -3.62 -5.11 -8.42
N GLN A 136 -4.17 -6.32 -8.46
CA GLN A 136 -4.94 -6.90 -7.36
C GLN A 136 -4.09 -7.12 -6.12
N LYS A 137 -2.83 -7.56 -6.30
CA LYS A 137 -1.89 -7.73 -5.19
C LYS A 137 -1.66 -6.40 -4.44
N ILE A 138 -1.42 -5.32 -5.17
CA ILE A 138 -1.28 -3.98 -4.57
C ILE A 138 -2.57 -3.54 -3.87
N THR A 139 -3.72 -3.79 -4.50
CA THR A 139 -5.03 -3.46 -3.92
C THR A 139 -5.26 -4.17 -2.59
N ARG A 140 -4.97 -5.47 -2.52
CA ARG A 140 -5.12 -6.27 -1.29
C ARG A 140 -4.22 -5.77 -0.16
N LEU A 141 -2.96 -5.43 -0.48
CA LEU A 141 -2.04 -4.85 0.52
C LEU A 141 -2.56 -3.50 1.05
N LEU A 142 -3.22 -2.70 0.19
CA LEU A 142 -3.87 -1.46 0.61
C LEU A 142 -5.18 -1.68 1.38
N ASP A 143 -5.88 -2.80 1.16
CA ASP A 143 -7.10 -3.12 1.92
C ASP A 143 -6.79 -3.45 3.38
N GLU A 144 -5.61 -3.97 3.68
CA GLU A 144 -5.19 -4.23 5.06
C GLU A 144 -5.05 -2.95 5.89
N LEU A 145 -4.70 -1.81 5.27
CA LEU A 145 -4.64 -0.51 5.96
C LEU A 145 -6.01 -0.01 6.45
N LYS A 146 -7.11 -0.47 5.84
CA LYS A 146 -8.46 -0.09 6.28
C LYS A 146 -8.86 -0.73 7.61
N LYS A 147 -8.12 -1.75 8.06
CA LYS A 147 -8.40 -2.46 9.32
C LYS A 147 -8.00 -1.66 10.57
N THR A 148 -7.26 -0.58 10.37
CA THR A 148 -6.78 0.35 11.40
C THR A 148 -7.33 1.74 11.08
N PRO A 149 -8.59 2.01 11.47
CA PRO A 149 -9.28 3.23 11.07
C PRO A 149 -8.73 4.44 11.85
N ALA A 150 -8.49 5.54 11.15
CA ALA A 150 -7.94 6.79 11.69
C ALA A 150 -8.50 7.99 10.89
N ASP A 151 -8.40 9.22 11.43
CA ASP A 151 -8.78 10.43 10.71
C ASP A 151 -7.93 10.60 9.45
N GLU A 152 -6.62 10.36 9.56
CA GLU A 152 -5.71 10.34 8.42
C GLU A 152 -4.90 9.05 8.38
N GLN A 153 -4.79 8.45 7.20
CA GLN A 153 -4.02 7.23 6.99
C GLN A 153 -2.82 7.54 6.11
N TRP A 154 -1.65 7.07 6.53
CA TRP A 154 -0.39 7.27 5.84
C TRP A 154 0.25 5.93 5.50
N LEU A 155 0.73 5.83 4.26
CA LEU A 155 1.56 4.73 3.80
C LEU A 155 2.99 5.22 3.60
N GLY A 156 3.94 4.63 4.33
CA GLY A 156 5.37 4.90 4.19
C GLY A 156 6.07 3.85 3.35
N LEU A 157 6.68 4.25 2.22
CA LEU A 157 7.41 3.35 1.33
C LEU A 157 8.91 3.62 1.30
N SER A 158 9.74 2.57 1.39
CA SER A 158 11.20 2.68 1.26
C SER A 158 11.65 2.55 -0.17
N VAL A 159 11.43 3.60 -0.96
CA VAL A 159 11.69 3.52 -2.39
C VAL A 159 12.14 4.88 -2.91
N SER A 160 13.05 4.86 -3.88
CA SER A 160 13.38 6.07 -4.63
C SER A 160 12.15 6.57 -5.39
N SER A 161 11.91 7.88 -5.34
CA SER A 161 10.87 8.56 -6.13
C SER A 161 10.99 8.25 -7.62
N LEU A 162 12.18 7.94 -8.13
CA LEU A 162 12.40 7.51 -9.51
C LEU A 162 11.59 6.27 -9.87
N VAL A 163 11.30 5.36 -8.93
CA VAL A 163 10.52 4.14 -9.19
C VAL A 163 9.08 4.45 -9.62
N PHE A 164 8.56 5.62 -9.28
CA PHE A 164 7.23 6.08 -9.70
C PHE A 164 7.20 6.59 -11.14
N ARG A 165 8.35 7.05 -11.67
CA ARG A 165 8.43 7.57 -13.03
C ARG A 165 8.24 6.45 -14.06
N HIS A 166 7.28 6.63 -14.97
CA HIS A 166 6.91 5.70 -16.05
C HIS A 166 6.53 4.28 -15.58
N ASN A 167 6.05 4.13 -14.33
CA ASN A 167 5.67 2.83 -13.80
C ASN A 167 4.15 2.71 -13.69
N TYR A 168 3.56 1.80 -14.47
CA TYR A 168 2.11 1.56 -14.47
C TYR A 168 1.58 1.15 -13.09
N LEU A 169 2.27 0.26 -12.38
CA LEU A 169 1.84 -0.16 -11.04
C LEU A 169 1.94 0.98 -10.02
N ALA A 170 2.94 1.85 -10.16
CA ALA A 170 3.09 3.00 -9.28
C ALA A 170 1.98 4.03 -9.50
N LYS A 171 1.59 4.29 -10.77
CA LYS A 171 0.42 5.12 -11.09
C LYS A 171 -0.86 4.52 -10.53
N HIS A 172 -1.03 3.20 -10.64
CA HIS A 172 -2.18 2.51 -10.06
C HIS A 172 -2.23 2.62 -8.53
N LEU A 173 -1.08 2.45 -7.85
CA LEU A 173 -0.96 2.65 -6.40
C LEU A 173 -1.36 4.08 -6.01
N LEU A 174 -0.81 5.10 -6.69
CA LEU A 174 -1.14 6.50 -6.43
C LEU A 174 -2.64 6.77 -6.59
N ALA A 175 -3.25 6.28 -7.68
CA ALA A 175 -4.68 6.44 -7.91
C ALA A 175 -5.53 5.73 -6.84
N LEU A 176 -5.09 4.57 -6.33
CA LEU A 176 -5.77 3.90 -5.22
C LEU A 176 -5.65 4.67 -3.91
N CYS A 177 -4.45 5.18 -3.60
CA CYS A 177 -4.22 6.04 -2.42
C CYS A 177 -5.11 7.29 -2.48
N GLU A 178 -5.14 7.98 -3.63
CA GLU A 178 -5.95 9.16 -3.86
C GLU A 178 -7.45 8.89 -3.68
N ARG A 179 -7.98 7.84 -4.32
CA ARG A 179 -9.40 7.47 -4.18
C ARG A 179 -9.80 7.09 -2.76
N ARG A 180 -8.84 6.67 -1.94
CA ARG A 180 -9.05 6.23 -0.56
C ARG A 180 -8.69 7.31 0.47
N GLY A 181 -8.18 8.47 0.03
CA GLY A 181 -7.71 9.50 0.95
C GLY A 181 -6.44 9.13 1.73
N ILE A 182 -5.67 8.14 1.28
CA ILE A 182 -4.46 7.68 1.97
C ILE A 182 -3.27 8.52 1.51
N GLY A 183 -2.57 9.14 2.47
CA GLY A 183 -1.32 9.86 2.23
C GLY A 183 -0.19 8.89 1.89
N LEU A 184 0.69 9.31 0.99
CA LEU A 184 1.82 8.50 0.54
C LEU A 184 3.13 9.27 0.70
N ILE A 185 4.00 8.75 1.56
CA ILE A 185 5.36 9.25 1.75
C ILE A 185 6.37 8.20 1.28
N THR A 186 7.43 8.67 0.64
CA THR A 186 8.54 7.81 0.22
C THR A 186 9.82 8.23 0.90
N VAL A 187 10.57 7.25 1.41
CA VAL A 187 11.88 7.44 2.03
C VAL A 187 12.92 6.86 1.09
N GLY A 188 13.74 7.74 0.51
CA GLY A 188 14.84 7.35 -0.36
C GLY A 188 16.06 6.80 0.39
N GLN A 189 17.07 6.34 -0.36
CA GLN A 189 18.31 5.78 0.22
C GLN A 189 19.12 6.78 1.06
N ARG A 190 19.01 8.08 0.78
CA ARG A 190 19.68 9.16 1.54
C ARG A 190 18.79 9.75 2.64
N ALA A 191 17.85 8.97 3.17
CA ALA A 191 16.84 9.43 4.13
C ALA A 191 15.98 10.61 3.64
N LYS A 192 16.03 10.96 2.35
CA LYS A 192 15.21 12.02 1.78
C LYS A 192 13.77 11.56 1.72
N ILE A 193 12.91 12.27 2.43
CA ILE A 193 11.48 12.06 2.43
C ILE A 193 10.88 12.87 1.30
N VAL A 194 10.05 12.22 0.49
CA VAL A 194 9.28 12.87 -0.57
C VAL A 194 7.82 12.52 -0.35
N LEU A 195 7.04 13.56 -0.09
CA LEU A 195 5.59 13.50 -0.08
C LEU A 195 5.11 13.35 -1.52
N LEU A 196 4.44 12.25 -1.82
CA LEU A 196 3.84 12.00 -3.14
C LEU A 196 2.37 12.37 -3.18
N LYS A 197 1.66 12.17 -2.07
CA LYS A 197 0.24 12.49 -1.94
C LYS A 197 -0.08 12.80 -0.47
N GLU A 198 -0.84 13.86 -0.24
CA GLU A 198 -1.36 14.19 1.09
C GLU A 198 -2.53 13.28 1.47
N ALA A 199 -2.64 12.97 2.76
CA ALA A 199 -3.79 12.27 3.30
C ALA A 199 -5.02 13.18 3.31
N GLN A 200 -6.19 12.59 3.14
CA GLN A 200 -7.46 13.29 3.30
C GLN A 200 -8.07 12.90 4.64
N THR A 201 -8.50 13.89 5.40
CA THR A 201 -9.17 13.67 6.67
C THR A 201 -10.51 12.98 6.45
N SER A 202 -10.69 11.83 7.07
CA SER A 202 -11.92 11.04 7.06
C SER A 202 -12.76 11.39 8.28
N ALA A 203 -14.08 11.51 8.12
CA ALA A 203 -14.99 11.67 9.25
C ALA A 203 -15.46 10.30 9.76
N CYS A 204 -15.36 10.07 11.06
CA CYS A 204 -15.91 8.85 11.67
C CYS A 204 -17.43 8.98 11.81
N ARG A 205 -18.19 8.00 11.29
CA ARG A 205 -19.65 7.94 11.45
C ARG A 205 -20.09 7.48 12.85
N ARG A 206 -19.20 6.81 13.61
CA ARG A 206 -19.50 6.17 14.90
C ARG A 206 -18.64 6.75 16.01
N GLY A 207 -18.65 8.07 16.15
CA GLY A 207 -17.89 8.78 17.20
C GLY A 207 -16.46 9.08 16.79
N ASP A 208 -15.49 8.50 17.49
CA ASP A 208 -14.06 8.81 17.36
C ASP A 208 -13.24 7.55 16.98
N PHE A 209 -12.28 7.71 16.08
CA PHE A 209 -11.39 6.64 15.63
C PHE A 209 -10.53 6.07 16.76
N LEU A 210 -10.20 6.87 17.78
CA LEU A 210 -9.39 6.42 18.91
C LEU A 210 -10.03 5.23 19.66
N SER A 211 -11.36 5.14 19.66
CA SER A 211 -12.12 4.07 20.34
C SER A 211 -11.80 2.66 19.84
N HIS A 212 -11.23 2.53 18.63
CA HIS A 212 -10.82 1.26 18.03
C HIS A 212 -9.48 0.75 18.56
N TYR A 213 -8.70 1.57 19.26
CA TYR A 213 -7.36 1.26 19.72
C TYR A 213 -7.32 0.83 21.18
N GLN A 214 -6.32 0.03 21.55
CA GLN A 214 -6.16 -0.48 22.91
C GLN A 214 -5.73 0.64 23.87
N SER A 215 -4.91 1.58 23.42
CA SER A 215 -4.44 2.69 24.25
C SER A 215 -5.38 3.90 24.33
N ASP A 216 -6.65 3.74 23.94
CA ASP A 216 -7.71 4.76 23.99
C ASP A 216 -7.74 5.52 25.33
N GLU A 217 -7.88 4.81 26.45
CA GLU A 217 -7.97 5.42 27.78
C GLU A 217 -6.71 6.21 28.15
N ARG A 218 -5.53 5.65 27.86
CA ARG A 218 -4.24 6.30 28.13
C ARG A 218 -4.09 7.58 27.30
N ILE A 219 -4.42 7.53 26.02
CA ILE A 219 -4.30 8.67 25.10
C ILE A 219 -5.29 9.77 25.48
N ARG A 220 -6.54 9.41 25.82
CA ARG A 220 -7.53 10.37 26.29
C ARG A 220 -7.07 11.07 27.57
N LYS A 221 -6.60 10.31 28.56
CA LYS A 221 -6.09 10.88 29.81
C LYS A 221 -4.90 11.83 29.58
N ALA A 222 -4.01 11.46 28.66
CA ALA A 222 -2.83 12.29 28.34
C ALA A 222 -3.16 13.58 27.57
N LEU A 223 -4.19 13.56 26.71
CA LEU A 223 -4.55 14.71 25.86
C LEU A 223 -5.66 15.60 26.43
N LEU A 224 -6.65 15.03 27.12
CA LEU A 224 -7.82 15.72 27.65
C LEU A 224 -7.78 15.90 29.17
N GLY A 225 -6.85 15.25 29.87
CA GLY A 225 -6.81 15.21 31.34
C GLY A 225 -7.95 14.36 31.94
N ASP A 226 -8.02 14.25 33.27
CA ASP A 226 -9.04 13.49 34.02
C ASP A 226 -10.45 14.16 33.99
N SER A 227 -10.81 14.87 32.92
CA SER A 227 -11.99 15.74 32.85
C SER A 227 -13.25 15.10 32.25
N VAL A 228 -13.31 13.76 32.08
CA VAL A 228 -14.53 13.07 31.63
C VAL A 228 -15.06 12.17 32.73
N LEU A 229 -15.72 12.78 33.72
CA LEU A 229 -16.80 12.12 34.45
C LEU A 229 -17.87 11.74 33.41
N ARG A 230 -17.89 10.48 32.99
CA ARG A 230 -19.03 9.90 32.29
C ARG A 230 -20.21 9.95 33.25
N VAL A 231 -21.19 10.82 32.98
CA VAL A 231 -22.52 10.70 33.57
C VAL A 231 -23.12 9.39 33.03
N ALA A 232 -23.51 8.54 33.97
CA ALA A 232 -24.10 7.22 33.77
C ALA A 232 -25.49 7.31 33.13
#